data_AF-A0A7K5KCY1-F1
#
_entry.id   AF-A0A7K5KCY1-F1
#
_cell.length_a   1.000
_cell.length_b   1.000
_cell.length_c   1.000
_cell.angle_alpha   90.00
_cell.angle_beta   90.00
_cell.angle_gamma   90.00
#
_symmetry.space_group_name_H-M   'P 1'
#
loop_
_entity.id
_entity.type
_entity.pdbx_description
1 polymer ?
#
loop_
_entity_poly.entity_id
_entity_poly.type
_entity_poly.pdbx_seq_one_letter_code
_entity_poly.pdbx_strand_id
1 'polypeptide(L)'
;RRSIDLPPCETNRLGDIADLVTSALASRSHREKLGLALKRKGYIPKLLRLFRACEQSETTEALQQLHEIMRGILHLGKSSLFEVMFSEEHIMDIIGCLEYDPLLAEPKHHKQLSAERAKLKKIVPIRDSKIQKKFHQMYQAQYIEDNFLPNPPDFGENYPSILTFFIHRKKEEIFRVLEKDEEFLSDLFALLKNEATAEDEQLELVNFLKELCAFSLMSRKKREKFVQRSAKLGILPTLEILIGTDDLQVRAAATDILSDLSGFCPSMVQEFVMKEAQQNQLDTDLISVLIERLICDTEFVEAEQLMDVLCILLDPGHLLHTAKASQVFEFLNYFYTCCLPVLTAPFPASEAEGTREIGNEKLYFFPPFRLLMFINNYQTAKLLSLILKLLIFCVEWHKEHMRHYIINRDLLRRVLVLMNSKHTFLALTAFEFIKKIIDLRDELYNHYIAQGNLLEPFLLALLENGATYRLLIPIVIELFEFIKLEDGKSLAGLLIENFCQALGSINYVQTFGLQPNYEKEKHQQEQKVN
;
A
#
# COMPACT_ATOMS: atom_id res chain seq x y z
N ARG A 1 22.11 -48.72 -19.52
CA ARG A 1 21.31 -47.47 -19.53
C ARG A 1 21.04 -47.09 -20.98
N ARG A 2 19.84 -47.36 -21.53
CA ARG A 2 19.55 -47.15 -22.96
C ARG A 2 19.52 -45.64 -23.27
N SER A 3 20.35 -45.21 -24.20
CA SER A 3 20.35 -43.87 -24.80
C SER A 3 19.09 -43.70 -25.64
N ILE A 4 18.38 -42.58 -25.52
CA ILE A 4 17.35 -42.21 -26.50
C ILE A 4 18.07 -41.87 -27.80
N ASP A 5 17.64 -42.47 -28.91
CA ASP A 5 18.12 -42.05 -30.21
C ASP A 5 17.29 -40.86 -30.71
N LEU A 6 17.98 -39.84 -31.23
CA LEU A 6 17.35 -38.58 -31.62
C LEU A 6 17.32 -38.54 -33.15
N PRO A 7 16.15 -38.34 -33.79
CA PRO A 7 16.06 -38.19 -35.24
C PRO A 7 16.97 -37.06 -35.75
N PRO A 8 17.46 -37.12 -37.00
CA PRO A 8 18.21 -35.99 -37.57
C PRO A 8 17.31 -34.76 -37.71
N CYS A 9 17.87 -33.57 -37.51
CA CYS A 9 17.17 -32.28 -37.67
C CYS A 9 17.01 -31.96 -39.16
N GLU A 10 16.03 -32.60 -39.82
CA GLU A 10 15.72 -32.44 -41.25
C GLU A 10 14.22 -32.16 -41.42
N THR A 11 13.83 -31.40 -42.45
CA THR A 11 12.43 -30.99 -42.68
C THR A 11 11.47 -32.17 -42.80
N ASN A 12 11.88 -33.24 -43.48
CA ASN A 12 11.11 -34.48 -43.65
C ASN A 12 10.98 -35.33 -42.37
N ARG A 13 11.72 -35.01 -41.30
CA ARG A 13 11.73 -35.75 -40.03
C ARG A 13 11.13 -34.96 -38.87
N LEU A 14 10.63 -33.75 -39.11
CA LEU A 14 10.03 -32.90 -38.08
C LEU A 14 8.84 -33.57 -37.38
N GLY A 15 8.00 -34.31 -38.12
CA GLY A 15 6.90 -35.10 -37.52
C GLY A 15 7.39 -36.11 -36.47
N ASP A 16 8.42 -36.89 -36.81
CA ASP A 16 9.02 -37.88 -35.89
C ASP A 16 9.60 -37.20 -34.62
N ILE A 17 10.13 -35.99 -34.76
CA ILE A 17 10.67 -35.21 -33.65
C ILE A 17 9.52 -34.72 -32.76
N ALA A 18 8.43 -34.20 -33.35
CA ALA A 18 7.25 -33.74 -32.62
C ALA A 18 6.62 -34.88 -31.80
N ASP A 19 6.47 -36.08 -32.40
CA ASP A 19 5.95 -37.26 -31.72
C ASP A 19 6.84 -37.72 -30.56
N LEU A 20 8.16 -37.67 -30.75
CA LEU A 20 9.13 -38.00 -29.70
C LEU A 20 9.04 -37.03 -28.51
N VAL A 21 8.92 -35.72 -28.78
CA VAL A 21 8.78 -34.71 -27.74
C VAL A 21 7.45 -34.87 -27.01
N THR A 22 6.36 -35.04 -27.74
CA THR A 22 5.01 -35.20 -27.18
C THR A 22 4.90 -36.45 -26.31
N SER A 23 5.38 -37.59 -26.80
CA SER A 23 5.39 -38.85 -26.03
C SER A 23 6.26 -38.77 -24.77
N ALA A 24 7.35 -37.99 -24.80
CA ALA A 24 8.19 -37.79 -23.63
C ALA A 24 7.51 -36.96 -22.53
N LEU A 25 6.56 -36.08 -22.89
CA LEU A 25 5.81 -35.29 -21.91
C LEU A 25 4.90 -36.16 -21.03
N ALA A 26 4.49 -37.35 -21.47
CA ALA A 26 3.61 -38.23 -20.69
C ALA A 26 4.27 -38.82 -19.43
N SER A 27 5.61 -38.87 -19.33
CA SER A 27 6.31 -39.50 -18.21
C SER A 27 7.52 -38.71 -17.72
N ARG A 28 7.62 -38.51 -16.40
CA ARG A 28 8.76 -37.82 -15.76
C ARG A 28 10.12 -38.43 -16.14
N SER A 29 10.21 -39.76 -16.21
CA SER A 29 11.44 -40.47 -16.58
C SER A 29 11.85 -40.20 -18.03
N HIS A 30 10.87 -40.11 -18.95
CA HIS A 30 11.13 -39.79 -20.35
C HIS A 30 11.53 -38.33 -20.52
N ARG A 31 10.88 -37.38 -19.83
CA ARG A 31 11.30 -35.96 -19.81
C ARG A 31 12.75 -35.80 -19.38
N GLU A 32 13.19 -36.53 -18.35
CA GLU A 32 14.59 -36.51 -17.87
C GLU A 32 15.58 -37.06 -18.91
N LYS A 33 15.30 -38.22 -19.48
CA LYS A 33 16.18 -38.85 -20.48
C LYS A 33 16.25 -38.01 -21.76
N LEU A 34 15.12 -37.51 -22.25
CA LEU A 34 15.06 -36.71 -23.47
C LEU A 34 15.80 -35.39 -23.27
N GLY A 35 15.56 -34.68 -22.16
CA GLY A 35 16.25 -33.43 -21.90
C GLY A 35 17.77 -33.57 -21.80
N LEU A 36 18.27 -34.67 -21.22
CA LEU A 36 19.70 -34.99 -21.21
C LEU A 36 20.24 -35.27 -22.63
N ALA A 37 19.49 -36.00 -23.46
CA ALA A 37 19.88 -36.32 -24.83
C ALA A 37 19.93 -35.06 -25.72
N LEU A 38 18.90 -34.20 -25.63
CA LEU A 38 18.81 -32.93 -26.36
C LEU A 38 20.00 -32.02 -26.04
N LYS A 39 20.34 -31.90 -24.76
CA LYS A 39 21.51 -31.12 -24.33
C LYS A 39 22.82 -31.70 -24.87
N ARG A 40 23.05 -33.00 -24.68
CA ARG A 40 24.32 -33.66 -25.06
C ARG A 40 24.60 -33.60 -26.56
N LYS A 41 23.57 -33.76 -27.40
CA LYS A 41 23.74 -33.73 -28.87
C LYS A 41 23.70 -32.31 -29.47
N GLY A 42 23.57 -31.27 -28.64
CA GLY A 42 23.43 -29.88 -29.10
C GLY A 42 22.23 -29.71 -30.03
N TYR A 43 21.10 -30.31 -29.67
CA TYR A 43 19.97 -30.49 -30.58
C TYR A 43 19.23 -29.18 -30.88
N ILE A 44 19.07 -28.32 -29.87
CA ILE A 44 18.37 -27.04 -30.00
C ILE A 44 19.04 -26.12 -31.05
N PRO A 45 20.37 -25.86 -30.99
CA PRO A 45 21.04 -25.08 -32.05
C PRO A 45 20.86 -25.65 -33.47
N LYS A 46 20.78 -26.98 -33.61
CA LYS A 46 20.56 -27.62 -34.92
C LYS A 46 19.14 -27.37 -35.44
N LEU A 47 18.14 -27.47 -34.56
CA LEU A 47 16.75 -27.11 -34.90
C LEU A 47 16.62 -25.63 -35.26
N LEU A 48 17.32 -24.74 -34.57
CA LEU A 48 17.28 -23.30 -34.88
C LEU A 48 17.94 -22.97 -36.23
N ARG A 49 19.00 -23.68 -36.61
CA ARG A 49 19.55 -23.57 -37.98
C ARG A 49 18.55 -24.01 -39.04
N LEU A 50 17.81 -25.08 -38.77
CA LEU A 50 16.74 -25.55 -39.66
C LEU A 50 15.61 -24.52 -39.74
N PHE A 51 15.21 -23.94 -38.60
CA PHE A 51 14.23 -22.87 -38.53
C PHE A 51 14.62 -21.67 -39.41
N ARG A 52 15.84 -21.15 -39.28
CA ARG A 52 16.31 -20.02 -40.11
C ARG A 52 16.25 -20.32 -41.61
N ALA A 53 16.55 -21.56 -42.01
CA ALA A 53 16.42 -21.98 -43.41
C ALA A 53 14.95 -22.04 -43.86
N CYS A 54 14.06 -22.56 -43.02
CA CYS A 54 12.63 -22.65 -43.30
C CYS A 54 11.94 -21.27 -43.32
N GLU A 55 12.40 -20.35 -42.47
CA GLU A 55 11.91 -18.96 -42.40
C GLU A 55 12.30 -18.21 -43.69
N GLN A 56 13.51 -18.42 -44.21
CA GLN A 56 13.95 -17.85 -45.49
C GLN A 56 13.22 -18.43 -46.71
N SER A 57 12.79 -19.70 -46.64
CA SER A 57 12.03 -20.36 -47.70
C SER A 57 10.52 -20.28 -47.51
N GLU A 58 10.04 -19.51 -46.51
CA GLU A 58 8.62 -19.31 -46.16
C GLU A 58 7.80 -20.61 -46.08
N THR A 59 8.41 -21.68 -45.56
CA THR A 59 7.79 -23.02 -45.54
C THR A 59 6.89 -23.19 -44.32
N THR A 60 5.62 -22.76 -44.43
CA THR A 60 4.65 -22.67 -43.32
C THR A 60 4.47 -23.97 -42.53
N GLU A 61 4.30 -25.11 -43.19
CA GLU A 61 4.08 -26.40 -42.51
C GLU A 61 5.26 -26.80 -41.62
N ALA A 62 6.50 -26.60 -42.12
CA ALA A 62 7.71 -26.88 -41.35
C ALA A 62 7.87 -25.91 -40.16
N LEU A 63 7.48 -24.65 -40.34
CA LEU A 63 7.52 -23.63 -39.28
C LEU A 63 6.51 -23.94 -38.17
N GLN A 64 5.30 -24.38 -38.50
CA GLN A 64 4.29 -24.83 -37.53
C GLN A 64 4.73 -26.10 -36.77
N GLN A 65 5.38 -27.05 -37.45
CA GLN A 65 5.96 -28.21 -36.77
C GLN A 65 7.11 -27.82 -35.83
N LEU A 66 7.95 -26.86 -36.24
CA LEU A 66 9.00 -26.32 -35.39
C LEU A 66 8.44 -25.56 -34.18
N HIS A 67 7.32 -24.84 -34.32
CA HIS A 67 6.58 -24.26 -33.21
C HIS A 67 6.22 -25.34 -32.17
N GLU A 68 5.53 -26.41 -32.59
CA GLU A 68 5.11 -27.49 -31.68
C GLU A 68 6.29 -28.20 -31.02
N ILE A 69 7.38 -28.45 -31.77
CA ILE A 69 8.60 -29.04 -31.22
C ILE A 69 9.20 -28.13 -30.15
N MET A 70 9.35 -26.83 -30.43
CA MET A 70 9.94 -25.88 -29.48
C MET A 70 9.07 -25.70 -28.24
N ARG A 71 7.76 -25.57 -28.44
CA ARG A 71 6.76 -25.53 -27.36
C ARG A 71 6.85 -26.79 -26.51
N GLY A 72 6.91 -27.97 -27.12
CA GLY A 72 7.08 -29.24 -26.40
C GLY A 72 8.41 -29.31 -25.64
N ILE A 73 9.50 -28.81 -26.20
CA ILE A 73 10.81 -28.72 -25.52
C ILE A 73 10.74 -27.80 -24.29
N LEU A 74 10.03 -26.67 -24.35
CA LEU A 74 9.81 -25.80 -23.19
C LEU A 74 9.08 -26.56 -22.06
N HIS A 75 8.05 -27.33 -22.42
CA HIS A 75 7.27 -28.14 -21.46
C HIS A 75 8.06 -29.33 -20.84
N LEU A 76 9.22 -29.70 -21.39
CA LEU A 76 10.11 -30.67 -20.74
C LEU A 76 10.62 -30.17 -19.39
N GLY A 77 10.69 -28.84 -19.22
CA GLY A 77 10.90 -28.24 -17.92
C GLY A 77 12.32 -28.37 -17.38
N LYS A 78 13.32 -28.43 -18.26
CA LYS A 78 14.70 -28.66 -17.87
C LYS A 78 15.48 -27.37 -17.86
N SER A 79 15.90 -26.92 -16.68
CA SER A 79 16.76 -25.74 -16.48
C SER A 79 17.97 -25.74 -17.41
N SER A 80 18.61 -26.90 -17.65
CA SER A 80 19.76 -26.98 -18.54
C SER A 80 19.45 -26.77 -20.02
N LEU A 81 18.20 -26.95 -20.45
CA LEU A 81 17.74 -26.59 -21.79
C LEU A 81 17.36 -25.11 -21.84
N PHE A 82 16.70 -24.59 -20.80
CA PHE A 82 16.42 -23.15 -20.68
C PHE A 82 17.68 -22.29 -20.79
N GLU A 83 18.81 -22.71 -20.18
CA GLU A 83 20.10 -22.02 -20.36
C GLU A 83 20.54 -21.91 -21.84
N VAL A 84 20.24 -22.93 -22.65
CA VAL A 84 20.60 -22.95 -24.09
C VAL A 84 19.58 -22.20 -24.93
N MET A 85 18.28 -22.41 -24.67
CA MET A 85 17.20 -21.74 -25.40
C MET A 85 17.25 -20.23 -25.18
N PHE A 86 17.47 -19.82 -23.94
CA PHE A 86 17.41 -18.41 -23.57
C PHE A 86 18.78 -17.72 -23.62
N SER A 87 19.78 -18.32 -24.25
CA SER A 87 21.05 -17.62 -24.47
C SER A 87 20.89 -16.52 -25.52
N GLU A 88 21.73 -15.49 -25.44
CA GLU A 88 21.77 -14.35 -26.37
C GLU A 88 21.77 -14.76 -27.86
N GLU A 89 22.44 -15.88 -28.19
CA GLU A 89 22.55 -16.40 -29.56
C GLU A 89 21.27 -17.03 -30.12
N HIS A 90 20.37 -17.50 -29.24
CA HIS A 90 19.26 -18.39 -29.61
C HIS A 90 17.89 -17.78 -29.33
N ILE A 91 17.78 -16.86 -28.37
CA ILE A 91 16.49 -16.44 -27.83
C ILE A 91 15.55 -15.79 -28.84
N MET A 92 16.08 -14.99 -29.77
CA MET A 92 15.28 -14.36 -30.82
C MET A 92 14.74 -15.39 -31.82
N ASP A 93 15.51 -16.43 -32.12
CA ASP A 93 15.05 -17.52 -32.98
C ASP A 93 14.03 -18.41 -32.26
N ILE A 94 14.18 -18.58 -30.93
CA ILE A 94 13.20 -19.30 -30.12
C ILE A 94 11.87 -18.55 -30.11
N ILE A 95 11.88 -17.23 -29.87
CA ILE A 95 10.68 -16.39 -29.98
C ILE A 95 10.09 -16.52 -31.39
N GLY A 96 10.94 -16.46 -32.42
CA GLY A 96 10.51 -16.67 -33.81
C GLY A 96 9.84 -18.01 -34.08
N CYS A 97 10.38 -19.10 -33.55
CA CYS A 97 9.74 -20.42 -33.66
C CYS A 97 8.34 -20.40 -33.02
N LEU A 98 8.18 -19.69 -31.90
CA LEU A 98 6.92 -19.62 -31.16
C LEU A 98 5.87 -18.71 -31.83
N GLU A 99 6.24 -17.85 -32.78
CA GLU A 99 5.30 -16.99 -33.52
C GLU A 99 4.37 -17.78 -34.46
N TYR A 100 4.81 -18.94 -34.94
CA TYR A 100 4.09 -19.76 -35.92
C TYR A 100 3.07 -20.72 -35.29
N ASP A 101 2.25 -20.21 -34.37
CA ASP A 101 1.16 -20.97 -33.76
C ASP A 101 0.11 -21.34 -34.84
N PRO A 102 -0.15 -22.65 -35.08
CA PRO A 102 -1.11 -23.09 -36.09
C PRO A 102 -2.56 -22.68 -35.77
N LEU A 103 -2.86 -22.27 -34.53
CA LEU A 103 -4.18 -21.79 -34.11
C LEU A 103 -4.43 -20.31 -34.45
N LEU A 104 -3.38 -19.55 -34.79
CA LEU A 104 -3.49 -18.14 -35.14
C LEU A 104 -3.54 -17.97 -36.66
N ALA A 105 -4.42 -17.08 -37.14
CA ALA A 105 -4.58 -16.81 -38.57
C ALA A 105 -3.33 -16.15 -39.19
N GLU A 106 -2.59 -15.36 -38.42
CA GLU A 106 -1.32 -14.75 -38.81
C GLU A 106 -0.34 -14.73 -37.61
N PRO A 107 0.98 -14.94 -37.85
CA PRO A 107 1.99 -14.84 -36.82
C PRO A 107 2.13 -13.40 -36.31
N LYS A 108 2.05 -13.21 -34.99
CA LYS A 108 2.29 -11.90 -34.35
C LYS A 108 3.78 -11.58 -34.35
N HIS A 109 4.17 -10.31 -34.54
CA HIS A 109 5.56 -9.84 -34.53
C HIS A 109 6.19 -9.77 -33.11
N HIS A 110 6.20 -10.89 -32.39
CA HIS A 110 6.77 -11.00 -31.04
C HIS A 110 8.27 -10.71 -30.98
N LYS A 111 9.06 -10.95 -32.03
CA LYS A 111 10.48 -10.55 -32.14
C LYS A 111 10.63 -9.03 -32.01
N GLN A 112 9.77 -8.26 -32.67
CA GLN A 112 9.83 -6.79 -32.62
C GLN A 112 9.43 -6.28 -31.23
N LEU A 113 8.32 -6.77 -30.69
CA LEU A 113 7.84 -6.42 -29.35
C LEU A 113 8.85 -6.78 -28.25
N SER A 114 9.49 -7.95 -28.34
CA SER A 114 10.55 -8.34 -27.41
C SER A 114 11.77 -7.44 -27.54
N ALA A 115 12.13 -6.99 -28.75
CA ALA A 115 13.25 -6.09 -28.96
C ALA A 115 12.97 -4.68 -28.41
N GLU A 116 11.74 -4.19 -28.54
CA GLU A 116 11.29 -2.92 -27.95
C GLU A 116 11.31 -2.97 -26.42
N ARG A 117 10.72 -4.01 -25.82
CA ARG A 117 10.78 -4.22 -24.36
C ARG A 117 12.21 -4.36 -23.85
N ALA A 118 13.08 -5.02 -24.60
CA ALA A 118 14.50 -5.14 -24.23
C ALA A 118 15.22 -3.78 -24.21
N LYS A 119 14.79 -2.78 -24.97
CA LYS A 119 15.35 -1.42 -24.89
C LYS A 119 14.98 -0.74 -23.57
N LEU A 120 13.72 -0.85 -23.15
CA LEU A 120 13.27 -0.32 -21.85
C LEU A 120 14.01 -0.97 -20.69
N LYS A 121 14.24 -2.29 -20.73
CA LYS A 121 15.00 -2.97 -19.66
C LYS A 121 16.49 -2.55 -19.61
N LYS A 122 17.07 -2.02 -20.69
CA LYS A 122 18.48 -1.56 -20.69
C LYS A 122 18.72 -0.30 -19.87
N ILE A 123 17.66 0.39 -19.46
CA ILE A 123 17.72 1.62 -18.66
C ILE A 123 18.25 1.32 -17.26
N VAL A 124 18.03 0.09 -16.75
CA VAL A 124 18.56 -0.33 -15.45
C VAL A 124 20.10 -0.33 -15.50
N PRO A 125 20.79 0.44 -14.63
CA PRO A 125 22.22 0.76 -14.78
C PRO A 125 23.17 -0.38 -14.36
N ILE A 126 23.00 -1.58 -14.93
CA ILE A 126 23.81 -2.76 -14.61
C ILE A 126 25.14 -2.71 -15.38
N ARG A 127 26.24 -2.42 -14.66
CA ARG A 127 27.61 -2.32 -15.22
C ARG A 127 28.22 -3.68 -15.56
N ASP A 128 28.00 -4.70 -14.72
CA ASP A 128 28.56 -6.04 -14.96
C ASP A 128 27.84 -6.72 -16.13
N SER A 129 28.57 -6.85 -17.26
CA SER A 129 28.09 -7.52 -18.46
C SER A 129 27.55 -8.94 -18.21
N LYS A 130 28.12 -9.69 -17.25
CA LYS A 130 27.61 -11.04 -16.93
C LYS A 130 26.24 -10.98 -16.27
N ILE A 131 26.03 -10.03 -15.34
CA ILE A 131 24.73 -9.83 -14.68
C ILE A 131 23.73 -9.26 -15.66
N GLN A 132 24.15 -8.31 -16.49
CA GLN A 132 23.33 -7.75 -17.56
C GLN A 132 22.83 -8.83 -18.51
N LYS A 133 23.68 -9.79 -18.92
CA LYS A 133 23.26 -10.93 -19.76
C LYS A 133 22.23 -11.82 -19.06
N LYS A 134 22.42 -12.11 -17.77
CA LYS A 134 21.45 -12.88 -16.98
C LYS A 134 20.11 -12.14 -16.85
N PHE A 135 20.16 -10.83 -16.69
CA PHE A 135 19.00 -9.95 -16.59
C PHE A 135 18.18 -9.95 -17.89
N HIS A 136 18.83 -9.79 -19.04
CA HIS A 136 18.16 -9.91 -20.34
C HIS A 136 17.52 -11.30 -20.52
N GLN A 137 18.30 -12.36 -20.23
CA GLN A 137 17.81 -13.74 -20.29
C GLN A 137 16.57 -13.97 -19.40
N MET A 138 16.54 -13.38 -18.21
CA MET A 138 15.41 -13.46 -17.27
C MET A 138 14.14 -12.83 -17.84
N TYR A 139 14.20 -11.58 -18.34
CA TYR A 139 13.00 -10.93 -18.89
C TYR A 139 12.49 -11.58 -20.15
N GLN A 140 13.39 -12.06 -21.01
CA GLN A 140 12.95 -12.72 -22.22
C GLN A 140 12.30 -14.08 -21.89
N ALA A 141 12.77 -14.77 -20.84
CA ALA A 141 12.07 -15.95 -20.32
C ALA A 141 10.69 -15.60 -19.74
N GLN A 142 10.57 -14.48 -19.01
CA GLN A 142 9.29 -13.96 -18.50
C GLN A 142 8.34 -13.58 -19.65
N TYR A 143 8.85 -12.93 -20.69
CA TYR A 143 8.09 -12.64 -21.90
C TYR A 143 7.55 -13.92 -22.55
N ILE A 144 8.36 -14.97 -22.62
CA ILE A 144 7.93 -16.26 -23.17
C ILE A 144 6.86 -16.92 -22.29
N GLU A 145 7.03 -16.87 -20.97
CA GLU A 145 6.03 -17.34 -20.01
C GLU A 145 4.69 -16.64 -20.22
N ASP A 146 4.69 -15.30 -20.24
CA ASP A 146 3.47 -14.49 -20.32
C ASP A 146 2.73 -14.63 -21.66
N ASN A 147 3.45 -14.81 -22.77
CA ASN A 147 2.87 -14.76 -24.13
C ASN A 147 2.61 -16.14 -24.75
N PHE A 148 3.43 -17.15 -24.44
CA PHE A 148 3.39 -18.46 -25.12
C PHE A 148 3.06 -19.62 -24.19
N LEU A 149 3.14 -19.43 -22.88
CA LEU A 149 2.83 -20.45 -21.87
C LEU A 149 1.87 -19.94 -20.79
N PRO A 150 0.74 -19.29 -21.16
CA PRO A 150 -0.23 -18.87 -20.16
C PRO A 150 -0.82 -20.10 -19.44
N ASN A 151 -1.04 -19.97 -18.14
CA ASN A 151 -1.73 -20.99 -17.37
C ASN A 151 -3.14 -21.22 -17.96
N PRO A 152 -3.60 -22.48 -18.14
CA PRO A 152 -4.94 -22.71 -18.65
C PRO A 152 -5.96 -22.14 -17.65
N PRO A 153 -7.07 -21.53 -18.12
CA PRO A 153 -8.01 -20.78 -17.28
C PRO A 153 -8.62 -21.61 -16.14
N ASP A 154 -8.73 -22.94 -16.30
CA ASP A 154 -9.25 -23.86 -15.28
C ASP A 154 -8.25 -24.13 -14.13
N PHE A 155 -6.96 -23.91 -14.37
CA PHE A 155 -5.92 -23.99 -13.36
C PHE A 155 -5.64 -22.57 -12.91
N GLY A 156 -6.26 -22.13 -11.81
CA GLY A 156 -6.07 -20.78 -11.27
C GLY A 156 -4.60 -20.42 -11.01
N GLU A 157 -4.35 -19.19 -10.58
CA GLU A 157 -3.01 -18.56 -10.38
C GLU A 157 -1.99 -19.37 -9.55
N ASN A 158 -2.40 -20.46 -8.91
CA ASN A 158 -1.63 -21.27 -7.98
C ASN A 158 -0.82 -22.42 -8.60
N TYR A 159 -0.86 -22.63 -9.92
CA TYR A 159 0.03 -23.61 -10.57
C TYR A 159 1.23 -22.90 -11.22
N PRO A 160 2.41 -22.86 -10.57
CA PRO A 160 3.58 -22.22 -11.15
C PRO A 160 3.96 -22.94 -12.44
N SER A 161 4.14 -22.17 -13.50
CA SER A 161 4.63 -22.69 -14.78
C SER A 161 6.02 -23.29 -14.56
N ILE A 162 6.45 -24.14 -15.50
CA ILE A 162 7.79 -24.73 -15.38
C ILE A 162 8.91 -23.68 -15.56
N LEU A 163 8.59 -22.53 -16.18
CA LEU A 163 9.52 -21.40 -16.32
C LEU A 163 9.60 -20.55 -15.05
N THR A 164 8.54 -20.49 -14.25
CA THR A 164 8.49 -19.64 -13.05
C THR A 164 9.68 -19.92 -12.11
N PHE A 165 10.03 -21.20 -11.91
CA PHE A 165 11.19 -21.57 -11.09
C PHE A 165 12.53 -21.12 -11.68
N PHE A 166 12.67 -21.20 -13.02
CA PHE A 166 13.88 -20.75 -13.69
C PHE A 166 14.03 -19.22 -13.59
N ILE A 167 12.95 -18.48 -13.82
CA ILE A 167 12.90 -17.02 -13.71
C ILE A 167 13.21 -16.60 -12.26
N HIS A 168 12.54 -17.20 -11.28
CA HIS A 168 12.79 -16.93 -9.86
C HIS A 168 14.26 -17.17 -9.48
N ARG A 169 14.86 -18.28 -9.92
CA ARG A 169 16.28 -18.57 -9.67
C ARG A 169 17.20 -17.51 -10.30
N LYS A 170 16.93 -17.12 -11.55
CA LYS A 170 17.73 -16.08 -12.23
C LYS A 170 17.60 -14.73 -11.53
N LYS A 171 16.38 -14.34 -11.16
CA LYS A 171 16.08 -13.15 -10.37
C LYS A 171 16.85 -13.14 -9.05
N GLU A 172 16.84 -14.25 -8.33
CA GLU A 172 17.62 -14.42 -7.10
C GLU A 172 19.15 -14.29 -7.34
N GLU A 173 19.68 -14.89 -8.41
CA GLU A 173 21.11 -14.75 -8.75
C GLU A 173 21.51 -13.30 -9.06
N ILE A 174 20.64 -12.55 -9.74
CA ILE A 174 20.86 -11.14 -10.09
C ILE A 174 20.78 -10.26 -8.85
N PHE A 175 19.68 -10.35 -8.10
CA PHE A 175 19.44 -9.49 -6.93
C PHE A 175 20.43 -9.73 -5.80
N ARG A 176 20.93 -10.96 -5.61
CA ARG A 176 22.01 -11.25 -4.64
C ARG A 176 23.32 -10.50 -4.90
N VAL A 177 23.57 -10.11 -6.16
CA VAL A 177 24.73 -9.32 -6.55
C VAL A 177 24.40 -7.84 -6.40
N LEU A 178 23.26 -7.40 -6.96
CA LEU A 178 22.86 -6.00 -6.97
C LEU A 178 22.55 -5.44 -5.57
N GLU A 179 22.01 -6.23 -4.64
CA GLU A 179 21.72 -5.80 -3.25
C GLU A 179 22.98 -5.35 -2.48
N LYS A 180 24.18 -5.67 -3.00
CA LYS A 180 25.49 -5.36 -2.40
C LYS A 180 26.30 -4.34 -3.19
N ASP A 181 25.84 -3.98 -4.38
CA ASP A 181 26.54 -3.08 -5.28
C ASP A 181 26.11 -1.64 -4.99
N GLU A 182 26.97 -0.90 -4.28
CA GLU A 182 26.69 0.47 -3.86
C GLU A 182 26.70 1.47 -5.03
N GLU A 183 27.54 1.23 -6.04
CA GLU A 183 27.56 2.07 -7.24
C GLU A 183 26.27 1.91 -8.04
N PHE A 184 25.82 0.66 -8.23
CA PHE A 184 24.55 0.36 -8.88
C PHE A 184 23.36 1.03 -8.18
N LEU A 185 23.26 0.88 -6.85
CA LEU A 185 22.17 1.47 -6.07
C LEU A 185 22.19 3.00 -6.13
N SER A 186 23.38 3.62 -6.06
CA SER A 186 23.53 5.07 -6.19
C SER A 186 23.11 5.56 -7.57
N ASP A 187 23.53 4.87 -8.64
CA ASP A 187 23.14 5.22 -10.02
C ASP A 187 21.62 5.08 -10.22
N LEU A 188 21.02 3.99 -9.71
CA LEU A 188 19.59 3.75 -9.77
C LEU A 188 18.79 4.86 -9.09
N PHE A 189 19.19 5.26 -7.88
CA PHE A 189 18.53 6.36 -7.16
C PHE A 189 18.73 7.70 -7.84
N ALA A 190 19.89 7.95 -8.45
CA ALA A 190 20.12 9.17 -9.21
C ALA A 190 19.23 9.25 -10.45
N LEU A 191 19.05 8.15 -11.18
CA LEU A 191 18.14 8.07 -12.34
C LEU A 191 16.68 8.30 -11.93
N LEU A 192 16.23 7.68 -10.85
CA LEU A 192 14.85 7.84 -10.35
C LEU A 192 14.48 9.28 -9.98
N LYS A 193 15.46 10.06 -9.50
CA LYS A 193 15.28 11.48 -9.14
C LYS A 193 15.46 12.45 -10.31
N ASN A 194 15.91 11.97 -11.47
CA ASN A 194 16.20 12.83 -12.59
C ASN A 194 14.92 13.21 -13.33
N GLU A 195 14.55 14.49 -13.28
CA GLU A 195 13.38 15.05 -13.97
C GLU A 195 13.41 14.87 -15.50
N ALA A 196 14.59 14.65 -16.09
CA ALA A 196 14.72 14.41 -17.52
C ALA A 196 14.42 12.95 -17.94
N THR A 197 14.18 12.05 -16.99
CA THR A 197 13.82 10.65 -17.26
C THR A 197 12.39 10.57 -17.78
N ALA A 198 12.16 9.85 -18.87
CA ALA A 198 10.81 9.69 -19.40
C ALA A 198 9.92 8.87 -18.44
N GLU A 199 8.61 9.14 -18.44
CA GLU A 199 7.63 8.51 -17.52
C GLU A 199 7.70 6.97 -17.57
N ASP A 200 7.68 6.39 -18.77
CA ASP A 200 7.81 4.94 -18.98
C ASP A 200 9.12 4.36 -18.40
N GLU A 201 10.20 5.13 -18.46
CA GLU A 201 11.52 4.75 -17.97
C GLU A 201 11.56 4.82 -16.44
N GLN A 202 11.00 5.87 -15.86
CA GLN A 202 10.89 6.05 -14.41
C GLN A 202 10.02 4.95 -13.79
N LEU A 203 8.91 4.60 -14.45
CA LEU A 203 8.04 3.50 -14.05
C LEU A 203 8.76 2.15 -14.08
N GLU A 204 9.56 1.89 -15.11
CA GLU A 204 10.36 0.66 -15.18
C GLU A 204 11.40 0.59 -14.06
N LEU A 205 12.08 1.70 -13.77
CA LEU A 205 13.09 1.79 -12.72
C LEU A 205 12.49 1.60 -11.32
N VAL A 206 11.33 2.20 -11.03
CA VAL A 206 10.69 2.07 -9.71
C VAL A 206 10.11 0.68 -9.51
N ASN A 207 9.57 0.06 -10.56
CA ASN A 207 9.12 -1.33 -10.50
C ASN A 207 10.30 -2.29 -10.26
N PHE A 208 11.44 -2.06 -10.93
CA PHE A 208 12.66 -2.82 -10.66
C PHE A 208 13.11 -2.63 -9.20
N LEU A 209 13.11 -1.39 -8.68
CA LEU A 209 13.45 -1.12 -7.28
C LEU A 209 12.50 -1.82 -6.31
N LYS A 210 11.19 -1.83 -6.60
CA LYS A 210 10.17 -2.53 -5.82
C LYS A 210 10.46 -4.02 -5.73
N GLU A 211 10.77 -4.66 -6.85
CA GLU A 211 11.15 -6.08 -6.86
C GLU A 211 12.43 -6.36 -6.07
N LEU A 212 13.44 -5.49 -6.20
CA LEU A 212 14.69 -5.61 -5.47
C LEU A 212 14.49 -5.43 -3.95
N CYS A 213 13.66 -4.48 -3.54
CA CYS A 213 13.29 -4.26 -2.15
C CYS A 213 12.53 -5.46 -1.60
N ALA A 214 11.47 -5.91 -2.28
CA ALA A 214 10.72 -7.10 -1.89
C ALA A 214 11.66 -8.28 -1.65
N PHE A 215 12.54 -8.60 -2.61
CA PHE A 215 13.52 -9.67 -2.48
C PHE A 215 14.46 -9.51 -1.27
N SER A 216 15.02 -8.32 -1.09
CA SER A 216 16.02 -8.04 -0.04
C SER A 216 15.40 -8.05 1.36
N LEU A 217 14.11 -7.68 1.45
CA LEU A 217 13.36 -7.59 2.71
C LEU A 217 12.76 -8.94 3.15
N MET A 218 12.59 -9.92 2.24
CA MET A 218 12.04 -11.26 2.55
C MET A 218 12.81 -12.02 3.65
N SER A 219 14.14 -11.87 3.72
CA SER A 219 14.97 -12.61 4.67
C SER A 219 15.48 -11.73 5.82
N ARG A 220 15.09 -12.06 7.06
CA ARG A 220 15.55 -11.35 8.28
C ARG A 220 17.06 -11.12 8.34
N LYS A 221 17.88 -12.10 7.92
CA LYS A 221 19.36 -12.02 7.96
C LYS A 221 19.97 -11.02 6.97
N LYS A 222 19.27 -10.70 5.87
CA LYS A 222 19.79 -9.85 4.79
C LYS A 222 19.26 -8.41 4.90
N ARG A 223 18.00 -8.31 5.35
CA ARG A 223 17.24 -7.08 5.51
C ARG A 223 18.03 -5.95 6.13
N GLU A 224 18.55 -6.12 7.35
CA GLU A 224 19.19 -5.03 8.09
C GLU A 224 20.37 -4.40 7.33
N LYS A 225 21.23 -5.22 6.71
CA LYS A 225 22.38 -4.74 5.94
C LYS A 225 21.96 -4.03 4.66
N PHE A 226 20.95 -4.55 3.98
CA PHE A 226 20.41 -3.92 2.77
C PHE A 226 19.79 -2.56 3.12
N VAL A 227 18.90 -2.54 4.11
CA VAL A 227 18.23 -1.34 4.61
C VAL A 227 19.27 -0.28 4.99
N GLN A 228 20.23 -0.60 5.87
CA GLN A 228 21.27 0.36 6.27
C GLN A 228 22.07 0.92 5.08
N ARG A 229 22.37 0.10 4.07
CA ARG A 229 23.05 0.55 2.86
C ARG A 229 22.16 1.47 2.02
N SER A 230 20.93 1.05 1.73
CA SER A 230 19.98 1.82 0.93
C SER A 230 19.64 3.17 1.58
N ALA A 231 19.51 3.23 2.92
CA ALA A 231 19.39 4.49 3.66
C ALA A 231 20.55 5.43 3.39
N LYS A 232 21.79 4.94 3.53
CA LYS A 232 23.01 5.74 3.34
C LYS A 232 23.13 6.28 1.92
N LEU A 233 22.66 5.51 0.93
CA LEU A 233 22.69 5.89 -0.48
C LEU A 233 21.52 6.80 -0.90
N GLY A 234 20.55 7.03 0.01
CA GLY A 234 19.47 8.00 -0.23
C GLY A 234 18.22 7.39 -0.87
N ILE A 235 17.84 6.16 -0.48
CA ILE A 235 16.53 5.59 -0.88
C ILE A 235 15.35 6.44 -0.41
N LEU A 236 15.38 6.96 0.83
CA LEU A 236 14.26 7.74 1.38
C LEU A 236 14.05 9.09 0.67
N PRO A 237 15.09 9.91 0.41
CA PRO A 237 14.94 11.09 -0.45
C PRO A 237 14.44 10.76 -1.86
N THR A 238 14.80 9.59 -2.37
CA THR A 238 14.31 9.13 -3.69
C THR A 238 12.82 8.82 -3.63
N LEU A 239 12.36 8.10 -2.61
CA LEU A 239 10.94 7.80 -2.42
C LEU A 239 10.10 9.04 -2.15
N GLU A 240 10.62 10.02 -1.41
CA GLU A 240 9.95 11.30 -1.19
C GLU A 240 9.63 12.02 -2.50
N ILE A 241 10.63 12.15 -3.38
CA ILE A 241 10.44 12.77 -4.70
C ILE A 241 9.43 11.96 -5.53
N LEU A 242 9.56 10.63 -5.56
CA LEU A 242 8.67 9.76 -6.35
C LEU A 242 7.22 9.79 -5.83
N ILE A 243 7.01 9.86 -4.51
CA ILE A 243 5.68 9.97 -3.93
C ILE A 243 5.05 11.35 -4.24
N GLY A 244 5.89 12.38 -4.39
CA GLY A 244 5.46 13.70 -4.84
C GLY A 244 5.10 13.81 -6.33
N THR A 245 5.29 12.76 -7.14
CA THR A 245 4.99 12.80 -8.57
C THR A 245 3.50 12.65 -8.88
N ASP A 246 3.08 13.18 -10.03
CA ASP A 246 1.69 13.11 -10.49
C ASP A 246 1.35 11.75 -11.15
N ASP A 247 2.36 11.00 -11.60
CA ASP A 247 2.16 9.67 -12.19
C ASP A 247 1.67 8.67 -11.12
N LEU A 248 0.42 8.21 -11.28
CA LEU A 248 -0.24 7.31 -10.33
C LEU A 248 0.51 5.98 -10.15
N GLN A 249 1.09 5.43 -11.22
CA GLN A 249 1.74 4.12 -11.17
C GLN A 249 3.12 4.21 -10.51
N VAL A 250 3.88 5.26 -10.83
CA VAL A 250 5.16 5.54 -10.18
C VAL A 250 4.95 5.78 -8.69
N ARG A 251 3.94 6.59 -8.35
CA ARG A 251 3.60 6.92 -6.97
C ARG A 251 3.18 5.70 -6.18
N ALA A 252 2.25 4.89 -6.69
CA ALA A 252 1.81 3.66 -6.04
C ALA A 252 2.98 2.69 -5.80
N ALA A 253 3.88 2.52 -6.77
CA ALA A 253 5.06 1.67 -6.61
C ALA A 253 6.04 2.21 -5.54
N ALA A 254 6.21 3.52 -5.44
CA ALA A 254 7.03 4.16 -4.42
C ALA A 254 6.40 4.05 -3.02
N THR A 255 5.08 4.25 -2.91
CA THR A 255 4.30 4.07 -1.69
C THR A 255 4.37 2.62 -1.19
N ASP A 256 4.32 1.63 -2.08
CA ASP A 256 4.53 0.22 -1.73
C ASP A 256 5.92 -0.03 -1.13
N ILE A 257 6.97 0.51 -1.73
CA ILE A 257 8.33 0.38 -1.21
C ILE A 257 8.43 1.04 0.17
N LEU A 258 7.88 2.25 0.34
CA LEU A 258 7.90 2.95 1.62
C LEU A 258 7.14 2.17 2.69
N SER A 259 5.99 1.58 2.34
CA SER A 259 5.20 0.72 3.22
C SER A 259 5.99 -0.50 3.68
N ASP A 260 6.65 -1.21 2.75
CA ASP A 260 7.52 -2.35 3.08
C ASP A 260 8.68 -1.93 4.00
N LEU A 261 9.36 -0.83 3.69
CA LEU A 261 10.46 -0.32 4.50
C LEU A 261 9.99 0.09 5.90
N SER A 262 8.83 0.74 6.00
CA SER A 262 8.25 1.20 7.26
C SER A 262 7.83 0.00 8.12
N GLY A 263 7.16 -1.00 7.55
CA GLY A 263 6.75 -2.21 8.28
C GLY A 263 7.93 -3.06 8.75
N PHE A 264 9.06 -3.05 8.04
CA PHE A 264 10.22 -3.86 8.37
C PHE A 264 11.29 -3.14 9.19
N CYS A 265 11.46 -1.83 9.01
CA CYS A 265 12.48 -0.99 9.65
C CYS A 265 11.97 0.45 9.93
N PRO A 266 10.96 0.63 10.82
CA PRO A 266 10.38 1.95 11.12
C PRO A 266 11.40 3.00 11.56
N SER A 267 12.42 2.60 12.33
CA SER A 267 13.41 3.53 12.87
C SER A 267 14.26 4.24 11.82
N MET A 268 14.51 3.57 10.70
CA MET A 268 15.25 4.16 9.58
C MET A 268 14.48 5.36 9.01
N VAL A 269 13.16 5.21 8.86
CA VAL A 269 12.28 6.26 8.35
C VAL A 269 12.13 7.37 9.40
N GLN A 270 11.96 7.03 10.68
CA GLN A 270 11.89 8.02 11.77
C GLN A 270 13.17 8.86 11.88
N GLU A 271 14.35 8.24 11.82
CA GLU A 271 15.64 8.94 11.84
C GLU A 271 15.80 9.90 10.65
N PHE A 272 15.33 9.49 9.47
CA PHE A 272 15.34 10.32 8.28
C PHE A 272 14.44 11.54 8.43
N VAL A 273 13.18 11.34 8.80
CA VAL A 273 12.22 12.43 9.05
C VAL A 273 12.76 13.43 10.09
N MET A 274 13.34 12.93 11.18
CA MET A 274 13.93 13.81 12.19
C MET A 274 15.12 14.60 11.69
N LYS A 275 15.93 14.01 10.81
CA LYS A 275 17.05 14.71 10.19
C LYS A 275 16.56 15.84 9.29
N GLU A 276 15.49 15.64 8.53
CA GLU A 276 14.89 16.68 7.69
C GLU A 276 14.29 17.80 8.53
N ALA A 277 13.52 17.45 9.56
CA ALA A 277 12.90 18.40 10.49
C ALA A 277 13.94 19.32 11.18
N GLN A 278 15.14 18.81 11.45
CA GLN A 278 16.23 19.59 12.04
C GLN A 278 16.97 20.47 11.02
N GLN A 279 16.94 20.10 9.74
CA GLN A 279 17.73 20.76 8.71
C GLN A 279 17.08 22.03 8.13
N ASN A 280 15.78 22.28 8.38
CA ASN A 280 15.09 23.56 8.07
C ASN A 280 15.29 24.10 6.64
N GLN A 281 15.67 23.28 5.66
CA GLN A 281 16.13 23.72 4.33
C GLN A 281 15.25 23.27 3.16
N LEU A 282 14.28 22.39 3.38
CA LEU A 282 13.34 21.96 2.35
C LEU A 282 11.93 22.35 2.81
N ASP A 283 11.22 23.12 1.99
CA ASP A 283 9.82 23.53 2.23
C ASP A 283 8.84 22.33 2.21
N THR A 284 9.34 21.12 1.99
CA THR A 284 8.62 19.84 2.00
C THR A 284 9.54 18.77 2.59
N ASP A 285 9.15 18.17 3.71
CA ASP A 285 9.76 16.94 4.23
C ASP A 285 8.92 15.71 3.87
N LEU A 286 9.47 14.51 4.06
CA LEU A 286 8.76 13.26 3.72
C LEU A 286 7.37 13.19 4.34
N ILE A 287 7.22 13.49 5.64
CA ILE A 287 5.91 13.42 6.31
C ILE A 287 4.92 14.43 5.70
N SER A 288 5.37 15.63 5.37
CA SER A 288 4.54 16.65 4.71
C SER A 288 4.07 16.18 3.34
N VAL A 289 4.95 15.54 2.55
CA VAL A 289 4.58 14.92 1.27
C VAL A 289 3.52 13.83 1.46
N LEU A 290 3.69 12.93 2.44
CA LEU A 290 2.70 11.89 2.73
C LEU A 290 1.34 12.49 3.13
N ILE A 291 1.35 13.54 3.96
CA ILE A 291 0.12 14.20 4.43
C ILE A 291 -0.57 14.94 3.29
N GLU A 292 0.19 15.65 2.45
CA GLU A 292 -0.34 16.34 1.29
C GLU A 292 -1.01 15.35 0.34
N ARG A 293 -0.34 14.24 0.02
CA ARG A 293 -0.91 13.18 -0.83
C ARG A 293 -2.16 12.54 -0.21
N LEU A 294 -2.12 12.26 1.09
CA LEU A 294 -3.28 11.74 1.81
C LEU A 294 -4.51 12.66 1.75
N ILE A 295 -4.31 13.98 1.75
CA ILE A 295 -5.39 14.98 1.69
C ILE A 295 -5.86 15.23 0.25
N CYS A 296 -4.94 15.25 -0.71
CA CYS A 296 -5.20 15.61 -2.11
C CYS A 296 -5.65 14.44 -2.98
N ASP A 297 -5.23 13.21 -2.69
CA ASP A 297 -5.45 12.07 -3.59
C ASP A 297 -6.90 11.61 -3.63
N THR A 298 -7.34 11.26 -4.84
CA THR A 298 -8.69 10.72 -5.09
C THR A 298 -8.76 9.20 -4.97
N GLU A 299 -7.60 8.53 -5.02
CA GLU A 299 -7.47 7.08 -4.91
C GLU A 299 -7.35 6.64 -3.45
N PHE A 300 -8.45 6.18 -2.89
CA PHE A 300 -8.54 5.90 -1.45
C PHE A 300 -7.66 4.74 -0.97
N VAL A 301 -7.27 3.84 -1.87
CA VAL A 301 -6.38 2.70 -1.55
C VAL A 301 -4.99 3.21 -1.15
N GLU A 302 -4.47 4.18 -1.90
CA GLU A 302 -3.18 4.80 -1.61
C GLU A 302 -3.24 5.59 -0.29
N ALA A 303 -4.32 6.34 -0.07
CA ALA A 303 -4.52 7.08 1.18
C ALA A 303 -4.55 6.17 2.41
N GLU A 304 -5.24 5.01 2.33
CA GLU A 304 -5.26 4.01 3.41
C GLU A 304 -3.85 3.46 3.69
N GLN A 305 -3.08 3.15 2.65
CA GLN A 305 -1.71 2.66 2.80
C GLN A 305 -0.76 3.70 3.41
N LEU A 306 -0.86 4.97 2.98
CA LEU A 306 -0.11 6.08 3.57
C LEU A 306 -0.50 6.27 5.05
N MET A 307 -1.77 6.09 5.39
CA MET A 307 -2.23 6.13 6.78
C MET A 307 -1.63 5.01 7.63
N ASP A 308 -1.56 3.80 7.08
CA ASP A 308 -0.92 2.66 7.75
C ASP A 308 0.57 2.93 7.99
N VAL A 309 1.27 3.56 7.04
CA VAL A 309 2.66 4.01 7.21
C VAL A 309 2.76 4.98 8.40
N LEU A 310 1.90 6.01 8.47
CA LEU A 310 1.89 6.93 9.60
C LEU A 310 1.65 6.22 10.94
N CYS A 311 0.71 5.27 10.98
CA CYS A 311 0.44 4.48 12.19
C CYS A 311 1.66 3.66 12.62
N ILE A 312 2.35 3.00 11.68
CA ILE A 312 3.57 2.24 11.95
C ILE A 312 4.67 3.13 12.53
N LEU A 313 4.83 4.36 11.99
CA LEU A 313 5.83 5.31 12.49
C LEU A 313 5.47 5.87 13.88
N LEU A 314 4.19 5.90 14.23
CA LEU A 314 3.68 6.40 15.51
C LEU A 314 3.53 5.29 16.56
N ASP A 315 3.64 4.02 16.19
CA ASP A 315 3.44 2.91 17.11
C ASP A 315 4.46 2.91 18.27
N PRO A 316 3.99 2.86 19.53
CA PRO A 316 4.88 2.93 20.69
C PRO A 316 5.79 1.70 20.81
N GLY A 317 5.36 0.52 20.34
CA GLY A 317 6.20 -0.67 20.31
C GLY A 317 7.41 -0.49 19.39
N HIS A 318 7.21 0.11 18.22
CA HIS A 318 8.29 0.44 17.29
C HIS A 318 9.21 1.56 17.80
N LEU A 319 8.62 2.60 18.38
CA LEU A 319 9.36 3.74 18.95
C LEU A 319 10.26 3.31 20.12
N LEU A 320 9.75 2.50 21.05
CA LEU A 320 10.46 2.10 22.27
C LEU A 320 11.53 1.02 22.04
N HIS A 321 11.38 0.18 21.02
CA HIS A 321 12.35 -0.88 20.73
C HIS A 321 13.63 -0.35 20.06
N THR A 322 13.57 0.83 19.43
CA THR A 322 14.56 1.19 18.42
C THR A 322 15.29 2.50 18.68
N ALA A 323 14.78 3.34 19.58
CA ALA A 323 15.36 4.66 19.84
C ALA A 323 15.47 4.96 21.34
N LYS A 324 16.30 5.95 21.69
CA LYS A 324 16.33 6.48 23.06
C LYS A 324 15.04 7.24 23.34
N ALA A 325 14.58 7.25 24.59
CA ALA A 325 13.37 7.97 24.99
C ALA A 325 13.35 9.45 24.56
N SER A 326 14.50 10.12 24.49
CA SER A 326 14.61 11.50 24.00
C SER A 326 14.27 11.65 22.52
N GLN A 327 14.71 10.71 21.67
CA GLN A 327 14.43 10.73 20.23
C GLN A 327 12.95 10.45 19.95
N VAL A 328 12.36 9.53 20.72
CA VAL A 328 10.91 9.27 20.66
C VAL A 328 10.13 10.53 21.02
N PHE A 329 10.52 11.22 22.09
CA PHE A 329 9.87 12.46 22.49
C PHE A 329 10.02 13.57 21.43
N GLU A 330 11.21 13.75 20.86
CA GLU A 330 11.44 14.73 19.79
C GLU A 330 10.57 14.45 18.55
N PHE A 331 10.48 13.18 18.14
CA PHE A 331 9.65 12.77 17.00
C PHE A 331 8.16 13.01 17.25
N LEU A 332 7.64 12.58 18.40
CA LEU A 332 6.25 12.83 18.75
C LEU A 332 5.98 14.34 18.83
N ASN A 333 6.86 15.10 19.48
CA ASN A 333 6.70 16.55 19.58
C ASN A 333 6.66 17.20 18.19
N TYR A 334 7.57 16.84 17.28
CA TYR A 334 7.52 17.32 15.90
C TYR A 334 6.20 16.94 15.21
N PHE A 335 5.77 15.68 15.28
CA PHE A 335 4.52 15.23 14.68
C PHE A 335 3.30 16.00 15.20
N TYR A 336 3.15 16.13 16.52
CA TYR A 336 2.01 16.80 17.13
C TYR A 336 1.99 18.32 16.91
N THR A 337 3.15 18.94 16.74
CA THR A 337 3.26 20.40 16.62
C THR A 337 3.21 20.85 15.16
N CYS A 338 3.78 20.08 14.24
CA CYS A 338 3.94 20.45 12.83
C CYS A 338 3.01 19.66 11.91
N CYS A 339 2.91 18.34 12.08
CA CYS A 339 2.22 17.46 11.13
C CYS A 339 0.71 17.34 11.42
N LEU A 340 0.34 17.13 12.68
CA LEU A 340 -1.06 16.93 13.07
C LEU A 340 -1.97 18.13 12.76
N PRO A 341 -1.52 19.41 12.88
CA PRO A 341 -2.29 20.56 12.40
C PRO A 341 -2.66 20.48 10.92
N VAL A 342 -1.74 20.02 10.06
CA VAL A 342 -2.00 19.87 8.62
C VAL A 342 -3.01 18.74 8.38
N LEU A 343 -2.81 17.59 9.04
CA LEU A 343 -3.74 16.45 8.98
C LEU A 343 -5.14 16.79 9.45
N THR A 344 -5.27 17.65 10.47
CA THR A 344 -6.57 18.04 11.01
C THR A 344 -7.14 19.31 10.37
N ALA A 345 -6.45 19.92 9.41
CA ALA A 345 -6.96 21.08 8.67
C ALA A 345 -8.28 20.80 7.91
N PRO A 346 -8.51 19.60 7.32
CA PRO A 346 -9.77 19.30 6.63
C PRO A 346 -11.00 19.23 7.54
N PHE A 347 -10.85 19.11 8.86
CA PHE A 347 -12.00 19.15 9.77
C PHE A 347 -12.64 20.54 9.74
N PRO A 348 -13.98 20.64 9.84
CA PRO A 348 -14.64 21.93 9.84
C PRO A 348 -14.15 22.79 11.02
N ALA A 349 -13.93 24.08 10.77
CA ALA A 349 -13.63 25.03 11.84
C ALA A 349 -14.81 25.12 12.80
N SER A 350 -14.52 25.26 14.10
CA SER A 350 -15.54 25.53 15.11
C SER A 350 -16.16 26.91 14.84
N GLU A 351 -17.45 27.10 15.12
CA GLU A 351 -18.14 28.39 15.01
C GLU A 351 -17.39 29.53 15.75
N ALA A 352 -16.57 29.18 16.75
CA ALA A 352 -15.74 30.10 17.51
C ALA A 352 -14.55 30.72 16.74
N GLU A 353 -14.02 30.05 15.70
CA GLU A 353 -12.91 30.61 14.88
C GLU A 353 -13.42 31.53 13.76
N GLY A 354 -14.70 31.43 13.39
CA GLY A 354 -15.34 32.22 12.33
C GLY A 354 -15.99 33.51 12.79
N THR A 355 -16.14 33.75 14.09
CA THR A 355 -16.74 34.99 14.63
C THR A 355 -15.69 36.08 14.80
N ARG A 356 -15.41 36.85 13.74
CA ARG A 356 -14.98 38.24 13.92
C ARG A 356 -16.22 39.12 13.92
N GLU A 357 -16.55 39.69 15.08
CA GLU A 357 -17.60 40.71 15.18
C GLU A 357 -17.14 41.97 14.41
N ILE A 358 -17.80 42.26 13.29
CA ILE A 358 -17.76 43.57 12.64
C ILE A 358 -19.18 44.12 12.73
N GLY A 359 -19.49 44.81 13.83
CA GLY A 359 -20.81 45.39 14.09
C GLY A 359 -21.87 44.39 14.58
N ASN A 360 -23.15 44.77 14.49
CA ASN A 360 -24.29 44.04 15.07
C ASN A 360 -24.80 42.85 14.22
N GLU A 361 -24.07 42.41 13.20
CA GLU A 361 -24.43 41.24 12.39
C GLU A 361 -23.36 40.16 12.50
N LYS A 362 -23.75 38.99 13.03
CA LYS A 362 -22.92 37.77 13.05
C LYS A 362 -22.87 37.18 11.64
N LEU A 363 -21.79 37.41 10.92
CA LEU A 363 -21.56 36.78 9.62
C LEU A 363 -20.87 35.41 9.81
N TYR A 364 -21.60 34.32 9.60
CA TYR A 364 -21.04 32.97 9.64
C TYR A 364 -20.07 32.76 8.47
N PHE A 365 -18.79 32.54 8.75
CA PHE A 365 -17.78 32.30 7.71
C PHE A 365 -18.01 30.98 6.94
N PHE A 366 -18.81 30.06 7.52
CA PHE A 366 -19.38 28.90 6.83
C PHE A 366 -20.86 28.73 7.22
N PRO A 367 -21.81 28.96 6.30
CA PRO A 367 -23.23 28.68 6.56
C PRO A 367 -23.45 27.18 6.85
N PRO A 368 -24.35 26.80 7.78
CA PRO A 368 -24.63 25.40 8.14
C PRO A 368 -24.88 24.49 6.94
N PHE A 369 -25.51 25.03 5.89
CA PHE A 369 -25.77 24.31 4.65
C PHE A 369 -24.50 23.94 3.85
N ARG A 370 -23.49 24.84 3.78
CA ARG A 370 -22.23 24.57 3.07
C ARG A 370 -21.38 23.55 3.82
N LEU A 371 -21.40 23.61 5.15
CA LEU A 371 -20.76 22.62 6.02
C LEU A 371 -21.36 21.23 5.81
N LEU A 372 -22.69 21.12 5.83
CA LEU A 372 -23.38 19.86 5.54
C LEU A 372 -23.07 19.36 4.13
N MET A 373 -23.03 20.23 3.11
CA MET A 373 -22.68 19.84 1.75
C MET A 373 -21.24 19.29 1.65
N PHE A 374 -20.30 19.88 2.39
CA PHE A 374 -18.90 19.45 2.45
C PHE A 374 -18.76 18.08 3.13
N ILE A 375 -19.25 17.90 4.37
CA ILE A 375 -19.11 16.62 5.10
C ILE A 375 -19.95 15.49 4.49
N ASN A 376 -20.92 15.83 3.63
CA ASN A 376 -21.74 14.88 2.89
C ASN A 376 -21.19 14.56 1.49
N ASN A 377 -20.09 15.19 1.07
CA ASN A 377 -19.31 14.68 -0.05
C ASN A 377 -18.70 13.33 0.35
N TYR A 378 -18.89 12.29 -0.46
CA TYR A 378 -18.44 10.94 -0.13
C TYR A 378 -16.92 10.84 0.03
N GLN A 379 -16.14 11.51 -0.82
CA GLN A 379 -14.68 11.50 -0.75
C GLN A 379 -14.18 12.22 0.50
N THR A 380 -14.74 13.41 0.78
CA THR A 380 -14.45 14.14 2.02
C THR A 380 -14.81 13.31 3.24
N ALA A 381 -15.96 12.65 3.25
CA ALA A 381 -16.39 11.83 4.37
C ALA A 381 -15.45 10.64 4.62
N LYS A 382 -14.99 9.98 3.55
CA LYS A 382 -13.99 8.92 3.65
C LYS A 382 -12.66 9.44 4.22
N LEU A 383 -12.13 10.53 3.68
CA LEU A 383 -10.89 11.16 4.14
C LEU A 383 -10.97 11.52 5.63
N LEU A 384 -12.04 12.20 6.05
CA LEU A 384 -12.28 12.55 7.45
C LEU A 384 -12.38 11.30 8.33
N SER A 385 -13.02 10.23 7.85
CA SER A 385 -13.08 8.96 8.59
C SER A 385 -11.71 8.31 8.73
N LEU A 386 -10.84 8.41 7.73
CA LEU A 386 -9.48 7.87 7.78
C LEU A 386 -8.62 8.65 8.77
N ILE A 387 -8.66 9.98 8.72
CA ILE A 387 -7.96 10.85 9.68
C ILE A 387 -8.48 10.58 11.10
N LEU A 388 -9.80 10.41 11.30
CA LEU A 388 -10.36 10.07 12.61
C LEU A 388 -9.83 8.74 13.15
N LYS A 389 -9.66 7.70 12.31
CA LYS A 389 -9.07 6.43 12.74
C LYS A 389 -7.65 6.61 13.27
N LEU A 390 -6.83 7.45 12.62
CA LEU A 390 -5.51 7.82 13.14
C LEU A 390 -5.62 8.55 14.48
N LEU A 391 -6.53 9.51 14.60
CA LEU A 391 -6.73 10.24 15.85
C LEU A 391 -7.16 9.30 16.99
N ILE A 392 -8.04 8.33 16.73
CA ILE A 392 -8.43 7.28 17.70
C ILE A 392 -7.19 6.48 18.14
N PHE A 393 -6.36 6.04 17.19
CA PHE A 393 -5.09 5.37 17.48
C PHE A 393 -4.18 6.22 18.38
N CYS A 394 -4.03 7.51 18.06
CA CYS A 394 -3.22 8.43 18.86
C CYS A 394 -3.79 8.66 20.27
N VAL A 395 -5.13 8.70 20.45
CA VAL A 395 -5.76 8.80 21.77
C VAL A 395 -5.42 7.58 22.64
N GLU A 396 -5.39 6.39 22.04
CA GLU A 396 -5.05 5.15 22.73
C GLU A 396 -3.59 5.12 23.20
N TRP A 397 -2.66 5.49 22.31
CA TRP A 397 -1.25 5.24 22.52
C TRP A 397 -0.45 6.46 22.99
N HIS A 398 -0.87 7.69 22.67
CA HIS A 398 -0.12 8.92 22.92
C HIS A 398 -0.87 9.89 23.84
N LYS A 399 -1.50 9.35 24.89
CA LYS A 399 -2.44 10.01 25.81
C LYS A 399 -2.10 11.48 26.11
N GLU A 400 -0.90 11.77 26.61
CA GLU A 400 -0.50 13.12 27.03
C GLU A 400 -0.46 14.13 25.87
N HIS A 401 0.13 13.74 24.73
CA HIS A 401 0.26 14.62 23.56
C HIS A 401 -1.12 14.87 22.93
N MET A 402 -1.92 13.82 22.77
CA MET A 402 -3.28 13.95 22.24
C MET A 402 -4.21 14.74 23.15
N ARG A 403 -4.08 14.60 24.47
CA ARG A 403 -4.86 15.41 25.42
C ARG A 403 -4.55 16.88 25.29
N HIS A 404 -3.26 17.23 25.28
CA HIS A 404 -2.83 18.60 25.06
C HIS A 404 -3.37 19.16 23.74
N TYR A 405 -3.26 18.39 22.66
CA TYR A 405 -3.70 18.81 21.33
C TYR A 405 -5.21 19.01 21.24
N ILE A 406 -6.00 18.02 21.68
CA ILE A 406 -7.47 18.05 21.60
C ILE A 406 -8.04 19.23 22.36
N ILE A 407 -7.56 19.48 23.58
CA ILE A 407 -8.05 20.57 24.43
C ILE A 407 -7.63 21.93 23.85
N ASN A 408 -6.38 22.08 23.43
CA ASN A 408 -5.86 23.39 22.98
C ASN A 408 -6.32 23.80 21.58
N ARG A 409 -6.76 22.86 20.75
CA ARG A 409 -7.25 23.11 19.38
C ARG A 409 -8.76 22.93 19.24
N ASP A 410 -9.47 22.75 20.35
CA ASP A 410 -10.91 22.47 20.39
C ASP A 410 -11.32 21.35 19.40
N LEU A 411 -10.44 20.35 19.23
CA LEU A 411 -10.57 19.35 18.15
C LEU A 411 -11.83 18.51 18.34
N LEU A 412 -12.15 18.16 19.59
CA LEU A 412 -13.32 17.33 19.88
C LEU A 412 -14.61 17.99 19.39
N ARG A 413 -14.79 19.29 19.61
CA ARG A 413 -15.95 20.02 19.10
C ARG A 413 -16.06 19.92 17.57
N ARG A 414 -14.94 20.09 16.86
CA ARG A 414 -14.87 19.98 15.39
C ARG A 414 -15.22 18.58 14.90
N VAL A 415 -14.81 17.54 15.62
CA VAL A 415 -15.14 16.15 15.32
C VAL A 415 -16.61 15.84 15.56
N LEU A 416 -17.21 16.34 16.64
CA LEU A 416 -18.61 16.06 16.98
C LEU A 416 -19.60 16.60 15.94
N VAL A 417 -19.24 17.65 15.20
CA VAL A 417 -20.01 18.13 14.04
C VAL A 417 -20.20 17.03 12.99
N LEU A 418 -19.24 16.12 12.83
CA LEU A 418 -19.27 15.06 11.83
C LEU A 418 -20.30 13.97 12.12
N MET A 419 -20.78 13.89 13.36
CA MET A 419 -21.87 13.00 13.74
C MET A 419 -23.17 13.35 13.01
N ASN A 420 -23.27 14.57 12.47
CA ASN A 420 -24.39 15.02 11.64
C ASN A 420 -24.28 14.64 10.15
N SER A 421 -23.26 13.85 9.76
CA SER A 421 -23.10 13.40 8.37
C SER A 421 -24.18 12.40 7.97
N LYS A 422 -24.62 12.48 6.70
CA LYS A 422 -25.49 11.47 6.08
C LYS A 422 -24.79 10.12 5.92
N HIS A 423 -23.46 10.11 5.96
CA HIS A 423 -22.66 8.90 5.79
C HIS A 423 -22.47 8.23 7.15
N THR A 424 -23.19 7.13 7.37
CA THR A 424 -23.20 6.42 8.66
C THR A 424 -21.80 6.03 9.15
N PHE A 425 -20.91 5.62 8.25
CA PHE A 425 -19.53 5.26 8.63
C PHE A 425 -18.76 6.44 9.24
N LEU A 426 -18.92 7.65 8.73
CA LEU A 426 -18.24 8.83 9.29
C LEU A 426 -18.79 9.19 10.67
N ALA A 427 -20.12 9.16 10.81
CA ALA A 427 -20.77 9.43 12.08
C ALA A 427 -20.39 8.40 13.15
N LEU A 428 -20.28 7.11 12.77
CA LEU A 428 -19.80 6.05 13.65
C LEU A 428 -18.35 6.26 14.07
N THR A 429 -17.44 6.58 13.15
CA THR A 429 -16.03 6.85 13.49
C THR A 429 -15.90 8.07 14.42
N ALA A 430 -16.69 9.12 14.22
CA ALA A 430 -16.73 10.27 15.11
C ALA A 430 -17.25 9.91 16.52
N PHE A 431 -18.24 9.03 16.60
CA PHE A 431 -18.70 8.46 17.87
C PHE A 431 -17.60 7.64 18.56
N GLU A 432 -16.92 6.75 17.82
CA GLU A 432 -15.84 5.93 18.36
C GLU A 432 -14.72 6.79 18.95
N PHE A 433 -14.43 7.94 18.34
CA PHE A 433 -13.45 8.91 18.85
C PHE A 433 -13.83 9.46 20.23
N ILE A 434 -15.06 9.95 20.42
CA ILE A 434 -15.48 10.44 21.73
C ILE A 434 -15.60 9.32 22.77
N LYS A 435 -16.08 8.14 22.37
CA LYS A 435 -16.11 6.97 23.25
C LYS A 435 -14.71 6.65 23.77
N LYS A 436 -13.71 6.61 22.87
CA LYS A 436 -12.32 6.36 23.25
C LYS A 436 -11.76 7.39 24.23
N ILE A 437 -12.09 8.67 24.06
CA ILE A 437 -11.68 9.73 25.00
C ILE A 437 -12.31 9.52 26.37
N ILE A 438 -13.60 9.19 26.43
CA ILE A 438 -14.32 8.95 27.69
C ILE A 438 -13.79 7.67 28.38
N ASP A 439 -13.47 6.63 27.60
CA ASP A 439 -12.88 5.36 28.10
C ASP A 439 -11.54 5.57 28.82
N LEU A 440 -10.80 6.64 28.51
CA LEU A 440 -9.54 6.97 29.20
C LEU A 440 -9.74 7.41 30.66
N ARG A 441 -10.95 7.86 31.03
CA ARG A 441 -11.30 8.35 32.37
C ARG A 441 -10.41 9.50 32.87
N ASP A 442 -9.96 10.33 31.95
CA ASP A 442 -9.09 11.47 32.27
C ASP A 442 -9.92 12.66 32.79
N GLU A 443 -9.58 13.18 33.97
CA GLU A 443 -10.30 14.28 34.60
C GLU A 443 -10.29 15.57 33.77
N LEU A 444 -9.21 15.85 33.04
CA LEU A 444 -9.10 17.06 32.22
C LEU A 444 -9.99 16.96 30.97
N TYR A 445 -10.08 15.78 30.36
CA TYR A 445 -11.05 15.55 29.29
C TYR A 445 -12.48 15.70 29.80
N ASN A 446 -12.81 15.10 30.94
CA ASN A 446 -14.14 15.19 31.54
C ASN A 446 -14.52 16.65 31.84
N HIS A 447 -13.59 17.42 32.39
CA HIS A 447 -13.79 18.85 32.65
C HIS A 447 -13.99 19.65 31.37
N TYR A 448 -13.15 19.44 30.36
CA TYR A 448 -13.27 20.10 29.06
C TYR A 448 -14.61 19.78 28.36
N ILE A 449 -15.03 18.51 28.36
CA ILE A 449 -16.31 18.07 27.77
C ILE A 449 -17.49 18.74 28.48
N ALA A 450 -17.47 18.74 29.81
CA ALA A 450 -18.56 19.29 30.61
C ALA A 450 -18.64 20.82 30.50
N GLN A 451 -17.51 21.53 30.65
CA GLN A 451 -17.46 22.99 30.52
C GLN A 451 -17.85 23.48 29.13
N GLY A 452 -17.43 22.76 28.09
CA GLY A 452 -17.74 23.11 26.71
C GLY A 452 -19.16 22.74 26.25
N ASN A 453 -19.92 22.05 27.10
CA ASN A 453 -21.21 21.41 26.78
C ASN A 453 -21.17 20.60 25.47
N LEU A 454 -20.05 19.91 25.21
CA LEU A 454 -19.73 19.41 23.88
C LEU A 454 -20.71 18.35 23.36
N LEU A 455 -21.37 17.62 24.27
CA LEU A 455 -22.34 16.59 23.93
C LEU A 455 -23.72 17.15 23.52
N GLU A 456 -24.04 18.40 23.87
CA GLU A 456 -25.37 18.98 23.63
C GLU A 456 -25.83 18.94 22.17
N PRO A 457 -25.06 19.50 21.22
CA PRO A 457 -25.56 19.67 19.86
C PRO A 457 -25.81 18.31 19.19
N PHE A 458 -25.03 17.30 19.59
CA PHE A 458 -25.20 15.94 19.12
C PHE A 458 -26.45 15.27 19.69
N LEU A 459 -26.69 15.39 21.01
CA LEU A 459 -27.86 14.80 21.64
C LEU A 459 -29.16 15.41 21.09
N LEU A 460 -29.18 16.72 20.86
CA LEU A 460 -30.30 17.40 20.20
C LEU A 460 -30.49 16.93 18.75
N ALA A 461 -29.41 16.77 17.97
CA ALA A 461 -29.50 16.27 16.61
C ALA A 461 -30.04 14.82 16.54
N LEU A 462 -29.67 13.97 17.50
CA LEU A 462 -30.18 12.61 17.63
C LEU A 462 -31.69 12.59 17.92
N LEU A 463 -32.13 13.48 18.81
CA LEU A 463 -33.54 13.66 19.17
C LEU A 463 -34.38 14.10 17.97
N GLU A 464 -33.89 15.06 17.20
CA GLU A 464 -34.60 15.64 16.04
C GLU A 464 -34.60 14.71 14.81
N ASN A 465 -33.56 13.88 14.64
CA ASN A 465 -33.35 13.05 13.44
C ASN A 465 -33.31 11.53 13.71
N GLY A 466 -34.07 11.04 14.69
CA GLY A 466 -34.00 9.66 15.18
C GLY A 466 -34.19 8.54 14.14
N ALA A 467 -34.82 8.81 12.99
CA ALA A 467 -34.94 7.84 11.90
C ALA A 467 -33.63 7.61 11.13
N THR A 468 -32.82 8.66 10.94
CA THR A 468 -31.53 8.62 10.23
C THR A 468 -30.42 8.03 11.11
N TYR A 469 -30.53 8.22 12.42
CA TYR A 469 -29.53 7.79 13.41
C TYR A 469 -29.95 6.57 14.23
N ARG A 470 -30.89 5.76 13.72
CA ARG A 470 -31.38 4.56 14.41
C ARG A 470 -30.26 3.59 14.81
N LEU A 471 -29.19 3.55 14.03
CA LEU A 471 -27.99 2.74 14.31
C LEU A 471 -27.09 3.34 15.40
N LEU A 472 -27.15 4.65 15.64
CA LEU A 472 -26.41 5.32 16.71
C LEU A 472 -27.13 5.25 18.06
N ILE A 473 -28.43 4.99 18.08
CA ILE A 473 -29.21 4.92 19.34
C ILE A 473 -28.61 3.91 20.34
N PRO A 474 -28.39 2.61 19.99
CA PRO A 474 -27.82 1.65 20.94
C PRO A 474 -26.43 2.05 21.45
N ILE A 475 -25.69 2.73 20.59
CA ILE A 475 -24.32 3.17 20.80
C ILE A 475 -24.28 4.37 21.78
N VAL A 476 -25.21 5.32 21.65
CA VAL A 476 -25.39 6.41 22.62
C VAL A 476 -25.87 5.89 23.97
N ILE A 477 -26.75 4.88 23.98
CA ILE A 477 -27.19 4.24 25.22
C ILE A 477 -25.99 3.61 25.94
N GLU A 478 -25.15 2.86 25.22
CA GLU A 478 -23.92 2.28 25.75
C GLU A 478 -23.01 3.36 26.36
N LEU A 479 -22.87 4.52 25.71
CA LEU A 479 -22.09 5.64 26.24
C LEU A 479 -22.66 6.17 27.56
N PHE A 480 -23.98 6.34 27.67
CA PHE A 480 -24.60 6.80 28.92
C PHE A 480 -24.54 5.76 30.03
N GLU A 481 -24.68 4.47 29.71
CA GLU A 481 -24.49 3.39 30.68
C GLU A 481 -23.06 3.35 31.20
N PHE A 482 -22.09 3.51 30.30
CA PHE A 482 -20.68 3.59 30.63
C PHE A 482 -20.38 4.76 31.58
N ILE A 483 -20.86 5.97 31.25
CA ILE A 483 -20.70 7.16 32.10
C ILE A 483 -21.35 6.96 33.49
N LYS A 484 -22.46 6.22 33.57
CA LYS A 484 -23.21 5.97 34.81
C LYS A 484 -22.59 4.90 35.72
N LEU A 485 -21.99 3.85 35.15
CA LEU A 485 -21.49 2.69 35.90
C LEU A 485 -20.17 2.96 36.64
N GLU A 486 -19.32 3.86 36.15
CA GLU A 486 -17.91 3.92 36.58
C GLU A 486 -17.51 5.14 37.45
N ASP A 487 -18.39 5.56 38.35
CA ASP A 487 -18.13 6.62 39.35
C ASP A 487 -17.65 7.97 38.76
N GLY A 488 -18.04 8.26 37.51
CA GLY A 488 -17.90 9.56 36.84
C GLY A 488 -18.82 10.63 37.41
N LYS A 489 -18.90 10.77 38.75
CA LYS A 489 -19.83 11.69 39.44
C LYS A 489 -19.75 13.14 38.93
N SER A 490 -18.58 13.59 38.46
CA SER A 490 -18.40 14.93 37.87
C SER A 490 -19.04 15.05 36.48
N LEU A 491 -18.69 14.18 35.53
CA LEU A 491 -19.26 14.23 34.17
C LEU A 491 -20.73 13.81 34.16
N ALA A 492 -21.10 12.72 34.84
CA ALA A 492 -22.48 12.28 34.95
C ALA A 492 -23.36 13.34 35.63
N GLY A 493 -22.91 13.95 36.73
CA GLY A 493 -23.63 15.04 37.40
C GLY A 493 -23.85 16.25 36.49
N LEU A 494 -22.80 16.71 35.82
CA LEU A 494 -22.85 17.87 34.90
C LEU A 494 -23.71 17.59 33.65
N LEU A 495 -23.69 16.37 33.12
CA LEU A 495 -24.55 15.98 32.01
C LEU A 495 -26.02 15.82 32.45
N ILE A 496 -26.27 15.29 33.64
CA ILE A 496 -27.62 15.18 34.21
C ILE A 496 -28.22 16.57 34.43
N GLU A 497 -27.44 17.52 34.98
CA GLU A 497 -27.87 18.89 35.21
C GLU A 497 -28.23 19.63 33.90
N ASN A 498 -27.46 19.42 32.83
CA ASN A 498 -27.67 20.10 31.55
C ASN A 498 -28.66 19.40 30.60
N PHE A 499 -28.78 18.06 30.66
CA PHE A 499 -29.47 17.28 29.62
C PHE A 499 -30.72 16.53 30.07
N CYS A 500 -31.07 16.53 31.36
CA CYS A 500 -32.26 15.80 31.85
C CYS A 500 -33.56 16.21 31.14
N GLN A 501 -33.74 17.49 30.81
CA GLN A 501 -34.94 17.95 30.10
C GLN A 501 -34.98 17.48 28.63
N ALA A 502 -33.84 17.45 27.93
CA ALA A 502 -33.76 17.01 26.54
C ALA A 502 -33.89 15.48 26.44
N LEU A 503 -33.21 14.73 27.31
CA LEU A 503 -33.20 13.27 27.33
C LEU A 503 -34.50 12.66 27.88
N GLY A 504 -35.22 13.36 28.76
CA GLY A 504 -36.53 12.94 29.27
C GLY A 504 -37.63 12.84 28.19
N SER A 505 -37.38 13.36 26.99
CA SER A 505 -38.27 13.20 25.83
C SER A 505 -38.09 11.85 25.09
N ILE A 506 -37.03 11.09 25.42
CA ILE A 506 -36.70 9.81 24.79
C ILE A 506 -37.39 8.65 25.51
N ASN A 507 -38.64 8.37 25.14
CA ASN A 507 -39.48 7.37 25.82
C ASN A 507 -39.15 5.89 25.49
N TYR A 508 -38.17 5.60 24.63
CA TYR A 508 -37.87 4.24 24.15
C TYR A 508 -36.60 3.59 24.72
N VAL A 509 -35.93 4.25 25.67
CA VAL A 509 -34.70 3.76 26.32
C VAL A 509 -34.90 3.79 27.84
N GLN A 510 -34.92 2.63 28.48
CA GLN A 510 -35.05 2.50 29.94
C GLN A 510 -33.91 3.19 30.72
N THR A 511 -32.78 3.44 30.05
CA THR A 511 -31.58 4.09 30.60
C THR A 511 -31.75 5.59 30.90
N PHE A 512 -32.66 6.30 30.22
CA PHE A 512 -32.92 7.74 30.45
C PHE A 512 -33.85 8.03 31.64
N GLY A 513 -34.09 7.06 32.52
CA GLY A 513 -34.80 7.23 33.80
C GLY A 513 -34.03 8.08 34.83
N LEU A 514 -33.46 9.20 34.40
CA LEU A 514 -32.78 10.21 35.21
C LEU A 514 -33.79 11.23 35.78
N GLN A 515 -34.83 10.77 36.45
CA GLN A 515 -35.58 11.55 37.45
C GLN A 515 -36.18 10.57 38.49
N PRO A 516 -36.14 10.82 39.82
CA PRO A 516 -35.46 11.87 40.59
C PRO A 516 -34.74 11.30 41.85
N ASN A 517 -33.40 11.29 41.85
CA ASN A 517 -32.62 11.32 43.10
C ASN A 517 -31.94 12.68 43.33
N TYR A 518 -31.77 13.48 42.27
CA TYR A 518 -31.19 14.83 42.38
C TYR A 518 -32.09 15.81 43.16
N GLU A 519 -33.42 15.70 43.04
CA GLU A 519 -34.35 16.51 43.86
C GLU A 519 -34.30 16.14 45.34
N LYS A 520 -34.02 14.86 45.66
CA LYS A 520 -33.86 14.42 47.05
C LYS A 520 -32.54 14.89 47.65
N GLU A 521 -31.47 14.91 46.88
CA GLU A 521 -30.16 15.40 47.34
C GLU A 521 -30.12 16.93 47.47
N LYS A 522 -30.77 17.67 46.56
CA LYS A 522 -30.91 19.13 46.65
C LYS A 522 -31.79 19.55 47.83
N HIS A 523 -32.92 18.86 48.07
CA HIS A 523 -33.73 19.11 49.27
C HIS A 523 -33.02 18.72 50.58
N GLN A 524 -32.15 17.70 50.58
CA GLN A 524 -31.36 17.35 51.77
C GLN A 524 -30.21 18.32 52.05
N GLN A 525 -29.65 18.98 51.03
CA GLN A 525 -28.68 20.06 51.22
C GLN A 525 -29.33 21.37 51.68
N GLU A 526 -30.50 21.72 51.16
CA GLU A 526 -31.26 22.90 51.61
C GLU A 526 -31.81 22.75 53.04
N GLN A 527 -32.10 21.53 53.50
CA GLN A 527 -32.51 21.26 54.88
C GLN A 527 -31.36 21.24 55.90
N LYS A 528 -30.09 21.27 55.46
CA LYS A 528 -28.93 21.35 56.36
C LYS A 528 -28.41 22.77 56.59
N VAL A 529 -28.97 23.76 55.89
CA VAL A 529 -28.56 25.18 55.96
C VAL A 529 -29.63 26.07 56.63
N ASN A 530 -30.70 25.49 57.17
CA ASN A 530 -31.68 26.21 58.02
C ASN A 530 -31.68 25.70 59.46
#